data_AF-A0A7V2RJD6-F1
#
_entry.id   AF-A0A7V2RJD6-F1
#
_cell.length_a   1.000
_cell.length_b   1.000
_cell.length_c   1.000
_cell.angle_alpha   90.00
_cell.angle_beta   90.00
_cell.angle_gamma   90.00
#
_symmetry.space_group_name_H-M   'P 1'
#
loop_
_entity.id
_entity.type
_entity.pdbx_description
1 polymer ?
#
loop_
_entity_poly.entity_id
_entity_poly.type
_entity_poly.pdbx_seq_one_letter_code
_entity_poly.pdbx_strand_id
1 'polypeptide(L)'
;YYAYLLLHLGNEKEEAWRIVNASNLDAKNDPIACFIKANLAMRTDNGDEAISILENRPQGEEFHPFYYLDYMTGIAKLQRLDYDAPQYLLNYVNNFKGRNFIKDAYQKLAWSELLRGNEKGYHTYMERCKSNGYTVVESDQSANNAAKRGEVPDVGLLKARLLFDGGRFQRAFDILKDKKESDFEPEKNKLELNYRLGRLTHLLGQYGAALDYYQKTIDKGRGKPWYFACRAALEKGHIYEKTEQKKLAVAAFKECLDISPDEHKQGLHQQAKAGLRRLKN
;
A
#
# COMPACT_ATOMS: atom_id res chain seq x y z
N TYR A 1 -4.01 8.82 20.59
CA TYR A 1 -4.90 9.81 19.93
C TYR A 1 -4.10 10.86 19.15
N TYR A 2 -3.22 11.63 19.79
CA TYR A 2 -2.39 12.66 19.13
C TYR A 2 -1.55 12.15 17.94
N ALA A 3 -0.90 10.98 18.06
CA ALA A 3 -0.15 10.40 16.94
C ALA A 3 -1.02 9.97 15.74
N TYR A 4 -2.25 9.53 15.97
CA TYR A 4 -3.20 9.27 14.89
C TYR A 4 -3.66 10.57 14.22
N LEU A 5 -3.79 11.66 14.99
CA LEU A 5 -4.06 12.98 14.43
C LEU A 5 -2.90 13.48 13.56
N LEU A 6 -1.64 13.33 14.00
CA LEU A 6 -0.47 13.71 13.19
C LEU A 6 -0.36 12.89 11.90
N LEU A 7 -0.63 11.58 11.98
CA LEU A 7 -0.65 10.69 10.83
C LEU A 7 -1.73 11.06 9.80
N HIS A 8 -2.92 11.45 10.27
CA HIS A 8 -4.07 11.73 9.40
C HIS A 8 -4.20 13.20 8.98
N LEU A 9 -3.62 14.15 9.72
CA LEU A 9 -3.77 15.59 9.49
C LEU A 9 -2.47 16.31 9.10
N GLY A 10 -1.30 15.84 9.57
CA GLY A 10 -0.01 16.52 9.36
C GLY A 10 0.85 15.93 8.23
N ASN A 11 0.60 14.68 7.81
CA ASN A 11 1.51 13.91 6.93
C ASN A 11 2.93 13.76 7.52
N GLU A 12 3.08 13.93 8.84
CA GLU A 12 4.33 13.82 9.58
C GLU A 12 4.51 12.39 10.11
N LYS A 13 4.72 11.45 9.18
CA LYS A 13 4.85 10.02 9.49
C LYS A 13 5.94 9.73 10.53
N GLU A 14 7.11 10.36 10.36
CA GLU A 14 8.26 10.16 11.24
C GLU A 14 7.98 10.67 12.66
N GLU A 15 7.36 11.84 12.78
CA GLU A 15 7.02 12.43 14.08
C GLU A 15 5.93 11.62 14.79
N ALA A 16 4.90 11.19 14.04
CA ALA A 16 3.88 10.30 14.59
C ALA A 16 4.51 9.02 15.15
N TRP A 17 5.42 8.38 14.39
CA TRP A 17 6.13 7.20 14.84
C TRP A 17 6.98 7.47 16.09
N ARG A 18 7.74 8.57 16.11
CA ARG A 18 8.57 8.98 17.24
C ARG A 18 7.77 9.08 18.54
N ILE A 19 6.61 9.73 18.49
CA ILE A 19 5.73 9.92 19.66
C ILE A 19 5.23 8.59 20.23
N VAL A 20 4.76 7.68 19.38
CA VAL A 20 4.23 6.39 19.85
C VAL A 20 5.33 5.45 20.28
N ASN A 21 6.47 5.45 19.60
CA ASN A 21 7.59 4.62 20.00
C ASN A 21 8.14 5.06 21.37
N ALA A 22 8.16 6.36 21.66
CA ALA A 22 8.55 6.91 22.95
C ALA A 22 7.47 6.81 24.04
N SER A 23 6.28 6.26 23.74
CA SER A 23 5.19 6.15 24.72
C SER A 23 5.37 4.95 25.65
N ASN A 24 4.83 5.06 26.87
CA ASN A 24 4.79 4.01 27.89
C ASN A 24 3.79 2.87 27.58
N LEU A 25 3.32 2.75 26.33
CA LEU A 25 2.42 1.68 25.91
C LEU A 25 3.16 0.32 25.94
N ASP A 26 2.66 -0.61 26.73
CA ASP A 26 3.23 -1.95 26.87
C ASP A 26 2.60 -2.93 25.88
N ALA A 27 3.15 -2.95 24.67
CA ALA A 27 2.69 -3.85 23.61
C ALA A 27 2.91 -5.34 23.90
N LYS A 28 3.72 -5.70 24.90
CA LYS A 28 3.98 -7.11 25.25
C LYS A 28 2.92 -7.67 26.18
N ASN A 29 2.26 -6.82 26.97
CA ASN A 29 1.27 -7.24 27.96
C ASN A 29 -0.15 -6.71 27.70
N ASP A 30 -0.34 -5.77 26.76
CA ASP A 30 -1.65 -5.24 26.37
C ASP A 30 -1.91 -5.40 24.85
N PRO A 31 -2.90 -6.21 24.43
CA PRO A 31 -3.27 -6.38 23.02
C PRO A 31 -3.66 -5.07 22.31
N ILE A 32 -4.25 -4.11 23.04
CA ILE A 32 -4.64 -2.79 22.49
C ILE A 32 -3.39 -1.94 22.27
N ALA A 33 -2.45 -1.94 23.21
CA ALA A 33 -1.15 -1.28 23.05
C ALA A 33 -0.37 -1.87 21.85
N CYS A 34 -0.38 -3.20 21.69
CA CYS A 34 0.18 -3.89 20.53
C CYS A 34 -0.46 -3.38 19.24
N PHE A 35 -1.80 -3.39 19.16
CA PHE A 35 -2.53 -2.89 18.01
C PHE A 35 -2.14 -1.45 17.65
N ILE A 36 -2.10 -0.53 18.63
CA ILE A 36 -1.78 0.88 18.40
C ILE A 36 -0.36 1.04 17.84
N LYS A 37 0.63 0.44 18.53
CA LYS A 37 2.05 0.56 18.14
C LYS A 37 2.30 -0.06 16.76
N ALA A 38 1.82 -1.29 16.54
CA ALA A 38 1.98 -1.97 15.27
C ALA A 38 1.24 -1.27 14.12
N ASN A 39 0.01 -0.80 14.34
CA ASN A 39 -0.76 -0.14 13.29
C ASN A 39 -0.08 1.14 12.83
N LEU A 40 0.53 1.89 13.75
CA LEU A 40 1.27 3.07 13.39
C LEU A 40 2.56 2.71 12.64
N ALA A 41 3.34 1.74 13.14
CA ALA A 41 4.55 1.28 12.47
C ALA A 41 4.28 0.86 11.00
N MET A 42 3.20 0.12 10.75
CA MET A 42 2.77 -0.27 9.40
C MET A 42 2.41 0.92 8.50
N ARG A 43 1.98 2.06 9.06
CA ARG A 43 1.58 3.27 8.30
C ARG A 43 2.72 4.27 8.11
N THR A 44 3.82 4.09 8.82
CA THR A 44 4.99 4.99 8.83
C THR A 44 6.23 4.34 8.24
N ASP A 45 6.06 3.36 7.35
CA ASP A 45 7.16 2.69 6.63
C ASP A 45 8.12 1.89 7.55
N ASN A 46 7.69 1.58 8.79
CA ASN A 46 8.44 0.80 9.80
C ASN A 46 7.98 -0.67 9.84
N GLY A 47 7.98 -1.34 8.69
CA GLY A 47 7.40 -2.67 8.55
C GLY A 47 8.05 -3.76 9.40
N ASP A 48 9.38 -3.72 9.59
CA ASP A 48 10.08 -4.73 10.41
C ASP A 48 9.78 -4.59 11.90
N GLU A 49 9.66 -3.34 12.39
CA GLU A 49 9.24 -3.06 13.76
C GLU A 49 7.78 -3.48 14.00
N ALA A 50 6.90 -3.23 13.03
CA ALA A 50 5.52 -3.72 13.10
C ALA A 50 5.46 -5.25 13.28
N ILE A 51 6.27 -6.00 12.53
CA ILE A 51 6.34 -7.45 12.66
C ILE A 51 6.85 -7.84 14.05
N SER A 52 7.94 -7.21 14.53
CA SER A 52 8.48 -7.45 15.87
C SER A 52 7.43 -7.24 16.96
N ILE A 53 6.68 -6.14 16.91
CA ILE A 53 5.62 -5.84 17.88
C ILE A 53 4.50 -6.88 17.82
N LEU A 54 4.08 -7.30 16.62
CA LEU A 54 2.99 -8.24 16.41
C LEU A 54 3.35 -9.67 16.81
N GLU A 55 4.60 -10.09 16.57
CA GLU A 55 5.09 -11.42 16.96
C GLU A 55 5.27 -11.53 18.48
N ASN A 56 5.60 -10.42 19.16
CA ASN A 56 5.77 -10.36 20.62
C ASN A 56 4.51 -9.93 21.38
N ARG A 57 3.33 -9.98 20.73
CA ARG A 57 2.06 -9.60 21.36
C ARG A 57 1.71 -10.58 22.50
N PRO A 58 0.93 -10.14 23.52
CA PRO A 58 0.41 -11.04 24.53
C PRO A 58 -0.48 -12.12 23.91
N GLN A 59 -0.35 -13.35 24.42
CA GLN A 59 -1.11 -14.53 24.02
C GLN A 59 -1.50 -15.33 25.26
N GLY A 60 -2.59 -16.08 25.18
CA GLY A 60 -3.09 -16.89 26.30
C GLY A 60 -4.62 -16.83 26.39
N GLU A 61 -5.20 -17.73 27.17
CA GLU A 61 -6.66 -17.81 27.39
C GLU A 61 -7.21 -16.63 28.20
N GLU A 62 -6.34 -15.93 28.93
CA GLU A 62 -6.66 -14.74 29.70
C GLU A 62 -6.99 -13.51 28.82
N PHE A 63 -6.63 -13.54 27.54
CA PHE A 63 -6.90 -12.45 26.59
C PHE A 63 -8.09 -12.79 25.68
N HIS A 64 -8.98 -11.82 25.48
CA HIS A 64 -10.05 -11.99 24.50
C HIS A 64 -9.48 -12.13 23.08
N PRO A 65 -9.94 -13.09 22.24
CA PRO A 65 -9.41 -13.27 20.91
C PRO A 65 -9.46 -12.00 20.06
N PHE A 66 -8.29 -11.48 19.68
CA PHE A 66 -8.16 -10.27 18.88
C PHE A 66 -7.67 -10.60 17.47
N TYR A 67 -8.49 -11.31 16.70
CA TYR A 67 -8.14 -11.82 15.35
C TYR A 67 -7.65 -10.75 14.36
N TYR A 68 -8.00 -9.47 14.57
CA TYR A 68 -7.47 -8.40 13.72
C TYR A 68 -5.94 -8.25 13.83
N LEU A 69 -5.34 -8.63 14.98
CA LEU A 69 -3.88 -8.71 15.10
C LEU A 69 -3.29 -9.80 14.20
N ASP A 70 -3.99 -10.91 13.95
CA ASP A 70 -3.57 -11.91 12.96
C ASP A 70 -3.61 -11.35 11.55
N TYR A 71 -4.68 -10.64 11.19
CA TYR A 71 -4.74 -9.94 9.92
C TYR A 71 -3.53 -9.01 9.75
N MET A 72 -3.26 -8.13 10.72
CA MET A 72 -2.10 -7.23 10.69
C MET A 72 -0.78 -7.99 10.56
N THR A 73 -0.61 -9.08 11.31
CA THR A 73 0.61 -9.92 11.28
C THR A 73 0.82 -10.52 9.89
N GLY A 74 -0.25 -11.10 9.33
CA GLY A 74 -0.24 -11.68 7.98
C GLY A 74 0.06 -10.64 6.90
N ILE A 75 -0.50 -9.44 6.98
CA ILE A 75 -0.18 -8.33 6.06
C ILE A 75 1.29 -7.94 6.15
N ALA A 76 1.78 -7.64 7.35
CA ALA A 76 3.15 -7.14 7.55
C ALA A 76 4.20 -8.18 7.10
N LYS A 77 4.00 -9.46 7.45
CA LYS A 77 4.83 -10.58 7.00
C LYS A 77 4.77 -10.79 5.49
N LEU A 78 3.58 -10.75 4.87
CA LEU A 78 3.45 -10.89 3.42
C LEU A 78 4.15 -9.74 2.67
N GLN A 79 4.08 -8.52 3.19
CA GLN A 79 4.83 -7.38 2.67
C GLN A 79 6.36 -7.57 2.78
N ARG A 80 6.85 -8.43 3.68
CA ARG A 80 8.27 -8.81 3.78
C ARG A 80 8.62 -10.01 2.90
N LEU A 81 7.60 -10.61 2.28
CA LEU A 81 7.63 -11.84 1.49
C LEU A 81 7.90 -13.09 2.34
N ASP A 82 7.50 -13.05 3.62
CA ASP A 82 7.67 -14.19 4.53
C ASP A 82 6.74 -15.34 4.14
N TYR A 83 7.26 -16.56 4.14
CA TYR A 83 6.53 -17.75 3.70
C TYR A 83 5.39 -18.15 4.64
N ASP A 84 5.49 -17.81 5.92
CA ASP A 84 4.52 -18.16 6.96
C ASP A 84 3.34 -17.18 7.04
N ALA A 85 3.37 -16.05 6.34
CA ALA A 85 2.32 -15.03 6.36
C ALA A 85 0.89 -15.57 6.18
N PRO A 86 0.62 -16.55 5.28
CA PRO A 86 -0.74 -17.07 5.06
C PRO A 86 -1.39 -17.71 6.27
N GLN A 87 -0.61 -18.24 7.23
CA GLN A 87 -1.18 -18.90 8.41
C GLN A 87 -2.01 -17.91 9.26
N TYR A 88 -1.53 -16.68 9.39
CA TYR A 88 -2.21 -15.62 10.13
C TYR A 88 -3.45 -15.12 9.40
N LEU A 89 -3.36 -14.95 8.08
CA LEU A 89 -4.50 -14.55 7.26
C LEU A 89 -5.60 -15.63 7.26
N LEU A 90 -5.23 -16.91 7.25
CA LEU A 90 -6.16 -18.02 7.41
C LEU A 90 -6.84 -18.01 8.77
N ASN A 91 -6.07 -17.79 9.85
CA ASN A 91 -6.64 -17.66 11.19
C ASN A 91 -7.69 -16.54 11.25
N TYR A 92 -7.39 -15.40 10.62
CA TYR A 92 -8.31 -14.26 10.54
C TYR A 92 -9.62 -14.61 9.82
N VAL A 93 -9.56 -15.11 8.58
CA VAL A 93 -10.78 -15.35 7.78
C VAL A 93 -11.64 -16.49 8.32
N ASN A 94 -11.06 -17.42 9.09
CA ASN A 94 -11.81 -18.54 9.68
C ASN A 94 -12.53 -18.12 10.98
N ASN A 95 -11.90 -17.27 11.79
CA ASN A 95 -12.35 -17.00 13.15
C ASN A 95 -13.01 -15.62 13.33
N PHE A 96 -12.62 -14.61 12.56
CA PHE A 96 -13.22 -13.28 12.66
C PHE A 96 -14.64 -13.27 12.11
N LYS A 97 -15.61 -12.83 12.93
CA LYS A 97 -17.04 -12.76 12.57
C LYS A 97 -17.52 -11.35 12.20
N GLY A 98 -16.60 -10.40 12.07
CA GLY A 98 -16.92 -9.04 11.62
C GLY A 98 -16.97 -8.91 10.09
N ARG A 99 -17.07 -7.67 9.60
CA ARG A 99 -17.31 -7.39 8.17
C ARG A 99 -16.12 -6.91 7.38
N ASN A 100 -15.13 -6.33 8.05
CA ASN A 100 -14.03 -5.61 7.41
C ASN A 100 -12.89 -6.58 7.05
N PHE A 101 -12.13 -6.25 6.02
CA PHE A 101 -10.87 -6.87 5.59
C PHE A 101 -10.92 -8.36 5.21
N ILE A 102 -12.10 -8.98 5.18
CA ILE A 102 -12.25 -10.38 4.78
C ILE A 102 -11.87 -10.58 3.30
N LYS A 103 -12.31 -9.67 2.42
CA LYS A 103 -12.01 -9.76 0.97
C LYS A 103 -10.54 -9.43 0.72
N ASP A 104 -10.02 -8.41 1.40
CA ASP A 104 -8.60 -8.08 1.35
C ASP A 104 -7.74 -9.27 1.77
N ALA A 105 -8.04 -9.91 2.91
CA ALA A 105 -7.32 -11.07 3.40
C ALA A 105 -7.33 -12.23 2.38
N TYR A 106 -8.47 -12.51 1.74
CA TYR A 106 -8.52 -13.51 0.67
C TYR A 106 -7.67 -13.15 -0.54
N GLN A 107 -7.65 -11.88 -0.95
CA GLN A 107 -6.73 -11.46 -2.01
C GLN A 107 -5.26 -11.65 -1.61
N LYS A 108 -4.89 -11.38 -0.35
CA LYS A 108 -3.52 -11.57 0.13
C LYS A 108 -3.13 -13.04 0.24
N LEU A 109 -4.08 -13.92 0.57
CA LEU A 109 -3.91 -15.37 0.44
C LEU A 109 -3.68 -15.77 -1.02
N ALA A 110 -4.46 -15.23 -1.96
CA ALA A 110 -4.25 -15.47 -3.39
C ALA A 110 -2.85 -15.03 -3.84
N TRP A 111 -2.41 -13.84 -3.43
CA TRP A 111 -1.06 -13.34 -3.74
C TRP A 111 0.03 -14.25 -3.19
N SER A 112 -0.16 -14.78 -1.99
CA SER A 112 0.79 -15.73 -1.39
C SER A 112 0.92 -17.01 -2.21
N GLU A 113 -0.19 -17.54 -2.74
CA GLU A 113 -0.17 -18.69 -3.66
C GLU A 113 0.54 -18.37 -4.97
N LEU A 114 0.26 -17.20 -5.57
CA LEU A 114 0.91 -16.76 -6.80
C LEU A 114 2.43 -16.61 -6.63
N LEU A 115 2.89 -16.06 -5.50
CA LEU A 115 4.32 -15.93 -5.19
C LEU A 115 5.05 -17.28 -5.07
N ARG A 116 4.32 -18.35 -4.76
CA ARG A 116 4.82 -19.74 -4.71
C ARG A 116 4.69 -20.48 -6.05
N GLY A 117 4.22 -19.81 -7.10
CA GLY A 117 3.97 -20.42 -8.40
C GLY A 117 2.67 -21.23 -8.48
N ASN A 118 1.78 -21.12 -7.48
CA ASN A 118 0.50 -21.82 -7.50
C ASN A 118 -0.63 -20.92 -8.02
N GLU A 119 -0.70 -20.78 -9.35
CA GLU A 119 -1.75 -19.98 -10.00
C GLU A 119 -3.17 -20.54 -9.75
N LYS A 120 -3.32 -21.86 -9.67
CA LYS A 120 -4.60 -22.49 -9.29
C LYS A 120 -5.05 -22.05 -7.89
N GLY A 121 -4.10 -21.99 -6.94
CA GLY A 121 -4.33 -21.47 -5.60
C GLY A 121 -4.72 -20.00 -5.60
N TYR A 122 -4.05 -19.18 -6.42
CA TYR A 122 -4.43 -17.79 -6.63
C TYR A 122 -5.91 -17.67 -7.04
N HIS A 123 -6.32 -18.35 -8.10
CA HIS A 123 -7.72 -18.30 -8.57
C HIS A 123 -8.71 -18.79 -7.51
N THR A 124 -8.38 -19.86 -6.79
CA THR A 124 -9.22 -20.39 -5.71
C THR A 124 -9.49 -19.33 -4.64
N TYR A 125 -8.46 -18.61 -4.19
CA TYR A 125 -8.64 -17.55 -3.19
C TYR A 125 -9.29 -16.29 -3.76
N MET A 126 -9.07 -15.97 -5.04
CA MET A 126 -9.79 -14.87 -5.70
C MET A 126 -11.30 -15.17 -5.84
N GLU A 127 -11.70 -16.42 -6.06
CA GLU A 127 -13.11 -16.83 -5.97
C GLU A 127 -13.67 -16.61 -4.56
N ARG A 128 -12.92 -17.02 -3.52
CA ARG A 128 -13.32 -16.77 -2.13
C ARG A 128 -13.41 -15.28 -1.81
N CYS A 129 -12.53 -14.46 -2.37
CA CYS A 129 -12.60 -13.00 -2.28
C CYS A 129 -13.90 -12.45 -2.86
N LYS A 130 -14.42 -13.02 -3.95
CA LYS A 130 -15.74 -12.63 -4.52
C LYS A 130 -16.88 -13.04 -3.62
N SER A 131 -16.89 -14.29 -3.14
CA SER A 131 -18.04 -14.89 -2.46
C SER A 131 -18.14 -14.56 -0.96
N ASN A 132 -17.04 -14.19 -0.29
CA ASN A 132 -17.02 -13.97 1.16
C ASN A 132 -16.78 -12.51 1.52
N GLY A 133 -17.24 -12.10 2.71
CA GLY A 133 -17.03 -10.75 3.24
C GLY A 133 -17.89 -9.67 2.57
N TYR A 134 -17.61 -8.42 2.93
CA TYR A 134 -18.35 -7.24 2.47
C TYR A 134 -17.40 -6.23 1.84
N THR A 135 -17.92 -5.23 1.13
CA THR A 135 -17.12 -4.13 0.54
C THR A 135 -17.29 -2.83 1.33
N VAL A 136 -17.26 -2.92 2.66
CA VAL A 136 -17.47 -1.78 3.57
C VAL A 136 -16.26 -0.84 3.56
N VAL A 137 -15.05 -1.40 3.54
CA VAL A 137 -13.80 -0.65 3.51
C VAL A 137 -13.20 -0.66 2.11
N GLU A 138 -12.45 0.39 1.76
CA GLU A 138 -11.87 0.57 0.42
C GLU A 138 -10.99 -0.61 -0.01
N SER A 139 -10.24 -1.21 0.92
CA SER A 139 -9.39 -2.38 0.64
C SER A 139 -10.21 -3.58 0.17
N ASP A 140 -11.35 -3.85 0.80
CA ASP A 140 -12.24 -4.94 0.39
C ASP A 140 -12.92 -4.64 -0.95
N GLN A 141 -13.28 -3.37 -1.21
CA GLN A 141 -13.82 -2.95 -2.50
C GLN A 141 -12.79 -3.15 -3.62
N SER A 142 -11.54 -2.73 -3.39
CA SER A 142 -10.43 -2.91 -4.33
C SER A 142 -10.14 -4.39 -4.58
N ALA A 143 -10.10 -5.21 -3.52
CA ALA A 143 -9.91 -6.65 -3.62
C ALA A 143 -11.03 -7.32 -4.44
N ASN A 144 -12.29 -6.95 -4.18
CA ASN A 144 -13.45 -7.44 -4.92
C ASN A 144 -13.39 -7.04 -6.41
N ASN A 145 -13.03 -5.80 -6.73
CA ASN A 145 -12.90 -5.33 -8.11
C ASN A 145 -11.80 -6.11 -8.85
N ALA A 146 -10.65 -6.30 -8.21
CA ALA A 146 -9.57 -7.11 -8.78
C ALA A 146 -10.03 -8.55 -9.04
N ALA A 147 -10.75 -9.15 -8.09
CA ALA A 147 -11.28 -10.51 -8.24
C ALA A 147 -12.31 -10.65 -9.36
N LYS A 148 -13.13 -9.62 -9.58
CA LYS A 148 -14.08 -9.57 -10.70
C LYS A 148 -13.40 -9.41 -12.06
N ARG A 149 -12.29 -8.66 -12.12
CA ARG A 149 -11.49 -8.52 -13.35
C ARG A 149 -10.78 -9.82 -13.75
N GLY A 150 -10.42 -10.66 -12.78
CA GLY A 150 -9.77 -11.95 -13.03
C GLY A 150 -8.33 -11.85 -13.55
N GLU A 151 -7.74 -10.66 -13.57
CA GLU A 151 -6.37 -10.43 -14.00
C GLU A 151 -5.37 -11.00 -12.97
N VAL A 152 -4.47 -11.88 -13.41
CA VAL A 152 -3.34 -12.37 -12.61
C VAL A 152 -2.22 -11.33 -12.64
N PRO A 153 -1.75 -10.81 -11.48
CA PRO A 153 -0.63 -9.88 -11.43
C PRO A 153 0.67 -10.50 -11.95
N ASP A 154 1.53 -9.67 -12.54
CA ASP A 154 2.92 -10.09 -12.74
C ASP A 154 3.62 -10.29 -11.38
N VAL A 155 4.35 -11.40 -11.25
CA VAL A 155 5.00 -11.79 -9.99
C VAL A 155 6.07 -10.79 -9.55
N GLY A 156 6.83 -10.23 -10.50
CA GLY A 156 7.87 -9.23 -10.20
C GLY A 156 7.27 -7.92 -9.70
N LEU A 157 6.27 -7.40 -10.41
CA LEU A 157 5.54 -6.20 -10.00
C LEU A 157 4.82 -6.39 -8.66
N LEU A 158 4.25 -7.59 -8.41
CA LEU A 158 3.61 -7.91 -7.14
C LEU A 158 4.62 -7.98 -5.98
N LYS A 159 5.79 -8.59 -6.16
CA LYS A 159 6.84 -8.59 -5.12
C LYS A 159 7.30 -7.18 -4.79
N ALA A 160 7.55 -6.37 -5.81
CA ALA A 160 7.95 -4.97 -5.62
C ALA A 160 6.86 -4.16 -4.91
N ARG A 161 5.57 -4.40 -5.23
CA ARG A 161 4.44 -3.81 -4.50
C ARG A 161 4.47 -4.14 -3.02
N LEU A 162 4.57 -5.43 -2.69
CA LEU A 162 4.52 -5.90 -1.31
C LEU A 162 5.66 -5.32 -0.48
N LEU A 163 6.88 -5.33 -1.04
CA LEU A 163 8.05 -4.72 -0.40
C LEU A 163 7.90 -3.21 -0.22
N PHE A 164 7.38 -2.51 -1.23
CA PHE A 164 7.08 -1.07 -1.14
C PHE A 164 6.07 -0.78 -0.02
N ASP A 165 4.96 -1.51 0.02
CA ASP A 165 3.90 -1.32 1.01
C ASP A 165 4.38 -1.59 2.45
N GLY A 166 5.47 -2.36 2.62
CA GLY A 166 6.12 -2.62 3.91
C GLY A 166 7.37 -1.77 4.20
N GLY A 167 7.63 -0.71 3.44
CA GLY A 167 8.74 0.21 3.67
C GLY A 167 10.11 -0.22 3.13
N ARG A 168 10.21 -1.35 2.41
CA ARG A 168 11.47 -1.92 1.91
C ARG A 168 11.79 -1.44 0.50
N PHE A 169 11.94 -0.13 0.35
CA PHE A 169 12.06 0.53 -0.96
C PHE A 169 13.27 0.07 -1.77
N GLN A 170 14.44 -0.08 -1.15
CA GLN A 170 15.64 -0.52 -1.87
C GLN A 170 15.47 -1.95 -2.42
N ARG A 171 14.95 -2.88 -1.60
CA ARG A 171 14.67 -4.27 -2.05
C ARG A 171 13.65 -4.30 -3.19
N ALA A 172 12.62 -3.46 -3.14
CA ALA A 172 11.62 -3.35 -4.21
C ALA A 172 12.23 -2.77 -5.50
N PHE A 173 13.12 -1.78 -5.38
CA PHE A 173 13.86 -1.21 -6.51
C PHE A 173 14.76 -2.24 -7.17
N ASP A 174 15.50 -3.03 -6.38
CA ASP A 174 16.40 -4.06 -6.91
C ASP A 174 15.66 -5.15 -7.72
N ILE A 175 14.38 -5.39 -7.45
CA ILE A 175 13.54 -6.31 -8.25
C ILE A 175 13.20 -5.72 -9.63
N LEU A 176 13.02 -4.40 -9.72
CA LEU A 176 12.49 -3.74 -10.92
C LEU A 176 13.52 -3.02 -11.77
N LYS A 177 14.69 -2.65 -11.22
CA LYS A 177 15.66 -1.75 -11.88
C LYS A 177 16.15 -2.23 -13.24
N ASP A 178 16.24 -3.55 -13.43
CA ASP A 178 16.72 -4.15 -14.69
C ASP A 178 15.57 -4.53 -15.63
N LYS A 179 14.31 -4.36 -15.20
CA LYS A 179 13.13 -4.64 -16.01
C LYS A 179 12.88 -3.52 -17.00
N LYS A 180 12.46 -3.91 -18.20
CA LYS A 180 12.10 -3.00 -19.30
C LYS A 180 10.65 -3.19 -19.66
N GLU A 181 10.05 -2.17 -20.29
CA GLU A 181 8.68 -2.29 -20.79
C GLU A 181 8.51 -3.41 -21.82
N SER A 182 9.56 -3.74 -22.57
CA SER A 182 9.57 -4.86 -23.52
C SER A 182 9.40 -6.22 -22.84
N ASP A 183 9.61 -6.32 -21.52
CA ASP A 183 9.52 -7.57 -20.78
C ASP A 183 8.06 -7.91 -20.41
N PHE A 184 7.12 -7.02 -20.71
CA PHE A 184 5.71 -7.16 -20.36
C PHE A 184 4.86 -7.12 -21.62
N GLU A 185 3.93 -8.06 -21.79
CA GLU A 185 2.94 -7.98 -22.86
C GLU A 185 1.82 -6.98 -22.53
N PRO A 186 1.14 -7.07 -21.37
CA PRO A 186 0.04 -6.17 -21.06
C PRO A 186 0.54 -4.73 -20.91
N GLU A 187 -0.10 -3.81 -21.65
CA GLU A 187 0.20 -2.38 -21.57
C GLU A 187 0.07 -1.83 -20.13
N LYS A 188 -0.88 -2.38 -19.36
CA LYS A 188 -1.04 -2.09 -17.94
C LYS A 188 0.24 -2.34 -17.14
N ASN A 189 0.91 -3.46 -17.38
CA ASN A 189 2.12 -3.85 -16.65
C ASN A 189 3.31 -2.97 -17.04
N LYS A 190 3.41 -2.57 -18.32
CA LYS A 190 4.40 -1.58 -18.79
C LYS A 190 4.21 -0.25 -18.05
N LEU A 191 2.96 0.19 -17.91
CA LEU A 191 2.63 1.44 -17.23
C LEU A 191 2.88 1.33 -15.72
N GLU A 192 2.48 0.22 -15.11
CA GLU A 192 2.72 -0.08 -13.69
C GLU A 192 4.22 -0.11 -13.35
N LEU A 193 5.05 -0.69 -14.21
CA LEU A 193 6.51 -0.69 -14.05
C LEU A 193 7.06 0.73 -13.90
N ASN A 194 6.75 1.61 -14.87
CA ASN A 194 7.22 3.00 -14.83
C ASN A 194 6.71 3.72 -13.58
N TYR A 195 5.43 3.54 -13.25
CA TYR A 195 4.84 4.13 -12.06
C TYR A 195 5.55 3.67 -10.78
N ARG A 196 5.80 2.36 -10.64
CA ARG A 196 6.48 1.79 -9.48
C ARG A 196 7.91 2.28 -9.36
N LEU A 197 8.66 2.31 -10.46
CA LEU A 197 10.02 2.87 -10.47
C LEU A 197 10.02 4.33 -10.04
N GLY A 198 9.06 5.14 -10.50
CA GLY A 198 8.89 6.52 -10.03
C GLY A 198 8.59 6.63 -8.53
N ARG A 199 7.73 5.77 -7.99
CA ARG A 199 7.45 5.70 -6.54
C ARG A 199 8.69 5.31 -5.73
N LEU A 200 9.44 4.34 -6.21
CA LEU A 200 10.62 3.81 -5.53
C LEU A 200 11.76 4.82 -5.52
N THR A 201 12.10 5.40 -6.67
CA THR A 201 13.14 6.44 -6.76
C THR A 201 12.75 7.69 -5.97
N HIS A 202 11.47 8.06 -5.93
CA HIS A 202 10.97 9.15 -5.07
C HIS A 202 11.30 8.87 -3.59
N LEU A 203 10.91 7.71 -3.06
CA LEU A 203 11.14 7.39 -1.64
C LEU A 203 12.62 7.14 -1.31
N LEU A 204 13.45 6.81 -2.30
CA LEU A 204 14.91 6.73 -2.18
C LEU A 204 15.60 8.11 -2.34
N GLY A 205 14.84 9.21 -2.46
CA GLY A 205 15.39 10.57 -2.57
C GLY A 205 15.95 10.92 -3.96
N GLN A 206 15.80 10.04 -4.94
CA GLN A 206 16.29 10.23 -6.31
C GLN A 206 15.27 11.02 -7.16
N TYR A 207 15.04 12.28 -6.79
CA TYR A 207 13.94 13.08 -7.35
C TYR A 207 14.01 13.30 -8.86
N GLY A 208 15.20 13.44 -9.46
CA GLY A 208 15.34 13.56 -10.91
C GLY A 208 14.78 12.34 -11.65
N ALA A 209 15.27 11.15 -11.29
CA ALA A 209 14.78 9.89 -11.84
C ALA A 209 13.29 9.67 -11.55
N ALA A 210 12.80 10.07 -10.38
CA ALA A 210 11.39 9.98 -10.04
C ALA A 210 10.51 10.82 -10.98
N LEU A 211 10.90 12.06 -11.23
CA LEU A 211 10.18 12.96 -12.15
C LEU A 211 10.16 12.40 -13.58
N ASP A 212 11.26 11.82 -14.06
CA ASP A 212 11.34 11.20 -15.38
C ASP A 212 10.37 10.01 -15.50
N TYR A 213 10.39 9.10 -14.52
CA TYR A 213 9.47 7.95 -14.50
C TYR A 213 8.01 8.37 -14.37
N TYR A 214 7.71 9.38 -13.55
CA TYR A 214 6.36 9.91 -13.44
C TYR A 214 5.90 10.56 -14.74
N GLN A 215 6.74 11.36 -15.40
CA GLN A 215 6.41 11.97 -16.68
C GLN A 215 6.10 10.89 -17.73
N LYS A 216 6.96 9.89 -17.84
CA LYS A 216 6.76 8.74 -18.72
C LYS A 216 5.46 7.98 -18.43
N THR A 217 5.10 7.84 -17.16
CA THR A 217 3.83 7.25 -16.73
C THR A 217 2.65 8.11 -17.16
N ILE A 218 2.73 9.43 -17.03
CA ILE A 218 1.68 10.36 -17.44
C ILE A 218 1.49 10.31 -18.95
N ASP A 219 2.57 10.43 -19.72
CA ASP A 219 2.54 10.49 -21.19
C ASP A 219 1.86 9.25 -21.79
N LYS A 220 2.17 8.06 -21.25
CA LYS A 220 1.62 6.78 -21.73
C LYS A 220 0.26 6.44 -21.12
N GLY A 221 -0.05 6.97 -19.94
CA GLY A 221 -1.19 6.55 -19.13
C GLY A 221 -2.35 7.53 -19.06
N ARG A 222 -2.20 8.77 -19.55
CA ARG A 222 -3.20 9.85 -19.37
C ARG A 222 -4.62 9.47 -19.81
N GLY A 223 -4.75 8.75 -20.91
CA GLY A 223 -6.03 8.31 -21.47
C GLY A 223 -6.44 6.89 -21.06
N LYS A 224 -5.73 6.26 -20.11
CA LYS A 224 -6.00 4.88 -19.68
C LYS A 224 -6.88 4.87 -18.42
N PRO A 225 -7.67 3.80 -18.20
CA PRO A 225 -8.58 3.72 -17.06
C PRO A 225 -7.85 3.59 -15.71
N TRP A 226 -6.57 3.22 -15.72
CA TRP A 226 -5.80 2.95 -14.51
C TRP A 226 -5.31 4.24 -13.83
N TYR A 227 -5.29 4.23 -12.51
CA TYR A 227 -4.95 5.40 -11.69
C TYR A 227 -3.49 5.90 -11.81
N PHE A 228 -2.60 5.12 -12.44
CA PHE A 228 -1.16 5.35 -12.43
C PHE A 228 -0.75 6.74 -12.91
N ALA A 229 -1.32 7.24 -14.01
CA ALA A 229 -0.99 8.56 -14.54
C ALA A 229 -1.48 9.70 -13.64
N CYS A 230 -2.73 9.61 -13.14
CA CYS A 230 -3.29 10.60 -12.20
C CYS A 230 -2.45 10.67 -10.92
N ARG A 231 -2.08 9.51 -10.37
CA ARG A 231 -1.22 9.44 -9.18
C ARG A 231 0.19 9.94 -9.48
N ALA A 232 0.79 9.62 -10.62
CA ALA A 232 2.11 10.13 -10.99
C ALA A 232 2.13 11.68 -11.05
N ALA A 233 1.09 12.31 -11.61
CA ALA A 233 0.96 13.76 -11.63
C ALA A 233 0.84 14.37 -10.22
N LEU A 234 0.07 13.71 -9.33
CA LEU A 234 -0.01 14.11 -7.91
C LEU A 234 1.38 14.08 -7.24
N GLU A 235 2.13 12.99 -7.43
CA GLU A 235 3.44 12.81 -6.80
C GLU A 235 4.51 13.76 -7.36
N LYS A 236 4.46 14.11 -8.66
CA LYS A 236 5.26 15.23 -9.21
C LYS A 236 4.97 16.53 -8.45
N GLY A 237 3.69 16.83 -8.21
CA GLY A 237 3.27 18.00 -7.43
C GLY A 237 3.89 18.02 -6.04
N HIS A 238 3.90 16.89 -5.33
CA HIS A 238 4.55 16.77 -4.03
C HIS A 238 6.07 16.94 -4.07
N ILE A 239 6.75 16.38 -5.08
CA ILE A 239 8.21 16.59 -5.25
C ILE A 239 8.51 18.08 -5.48
N TYR A 240 7.78 18.73 -6.39
CA TYR A 240 7.99 20.15 -6.67
C TYR A 240 7.62 21.05 -5.48
N GLU A 241 6.58 20.70 -4.72
CA GLU A 241 6.24 21.40 -3.47
C GLU A 241 7.38 21.28 -2.46
N LYS A 242 7.89 20.07 -2.22
CA LYS A 242 9.00 19.80 -1.29
C LYS A 242 10.32 20.45 -1.72
N THR A 243 10.54 20.61 -3.02
CA THR A 243 11.75 21.25 -3.57
C THR A 243 11.56 22.73 -3.87
N GLU A 244 10.52 23.35 -3.30
CA GLU A 244 10.22 24.80 -3.40
C GLU A 244 9.97 25.32 -4.83
N GLN A 245 9.72 24.42 -5.79
CA GLN A 245 9.40 24.74 -7.17
C GLN A 245 7.90 25.03 -7.35
N LYS A 246 7.41 26.07 -6.66
CA LYS A 246 5.99 26.42 -6.53
C LYS A 246 5.21 26.42 -7.86
N LYS A 247 5.78 27.01 -8.93
CA LYS A 247 5.12 27.07 -10.25
C LYS A 247 4.90 25.68 -10.85
N LEU A 248 5.92 24.81 -10.77
CA LEU A 248 5.83 23.44 -11.29
C LEU A 248 4.90 22.57 -10.44
N ALA A 249 4.89 22.78 -9.12
CA ALA A 249 3.97 22.09 -8.22
C ALA A 249 2.50 22.39 -8.57
N VAL A 250 2.17 23.68 -8.80
CA VAL A 250 0.83 24.08 -9.24
C VAL A 250 0.46 23.44 -10.58
N ALA A 251 1.38 23.42 -11.54
CA ALA A 251 1.13 22.79 -12.84
C ALA A 251 0.85 21.29 -12.72
N ALA A 252 1.66 20.56 -11.93
CA ALA A 252 1.50 19.13 -11.73
C ALA A 252 0.21 18.77 -10.96
N PHE A 253 -0.18 19.55 -9.95
CA PHE A 253 -1.45 19.32 -9.27
C PHE A 253 -2.66 19.59 -10.17
N LYS A 254 -2.60 20.60 -11.05
CA LYS A 254 -3.63 20.81 -12.06
C LYS A 254 -3.68 19.67 -13.08
N GLU A 255 -2.52 19.21 -13.53
CA GLU A 255 -2.41 18.03 -14.40
C GLU A 255 -3.07 16.80 -13.77
N CYS A 256 -2.89 16.55 -12.47
CA CYS A 256 -3.60 15.48 -11.76
C CYS A 256 -5.13 15.61 -11.84
N LEU A 257 -5.66 16.83 -11.71
CA LEU A 257 -7.09 17.13 -11.78
C LEU A 257 -7.68 16.92 -13.19
N ASP A 258 -6.86 17.06 -14.22
CA ASP A 258 -7.26 16.86 -15.60
C ASP A 258 -7.31 15.37 -15.99
N ILE A 259 -6.62 14.49 -15.25
CA ILE A 259 -6.59 13.05 -15.50
C ILE A 259 -7.74 12.37 -14.74
N SER A 260 -8.55 11.59 -15.45
CA SER A 260 -9.75 10.94 -14.91
C SER A 260 -9.68 9.42 -15.03
N PRO A 261 -9.05 8.71 -14.06
CA PRO A 261 -9.08 7.25 -14.03
C PRO A 261 -10.43 6.72 -13.52
N ASP A 262 -10.69 5.44 -13.78
CA ASP A 262 -11.92 4.75 -13.37
C ASP A 262 -11.97 4.51 -11.86
N GLU A 263 -10.80 4.26 -11.26
CA GLU A 263 -10.65 3.98 -9.83
C GLU A 263 -9.84 5.09 -9.13
N HIS A 264 -10.14 5.33 -7.85
CA HIS A 264 -9.43 6.25 -6.94
C HIS A 264 -9.44 7.76 -7.32
N LYS A 265 -10.05 8.17 -8.43
CA LYS A 265 -10.11 9.57 -8.91
C LYS A 265 -10.43 10.58 -7.81
N GLN A 266 -11.49 10.36 -7.05
CA GLN A 266 -11.96 11.32 -6.03
C GLN A 266 -10.89 11.58 -4.97
N GLY A 267 -10.27 10.52 -4.43
CA GLY A 267 -9.22 10.66 -3.41
C GLY A 267 -7.95 11.32 -3.94
N LEU A 268 -7.57 11.04 -5.19
CA LEU A 268 -6.42 11.69 -5.84
C LEU A 268 -6.67 13.18 -6.09
N HIS A 269 -7.85 13.52 -6.60
CA HIS A 269 -8.24 14.90 -6.87
C HIS A 269 -8.38 15.73 -5.60
N GLN A 270 -8.88 15.13 -4.51
CA GLN A 270 -8.93 15.79 -3.20
C GLN A 270 -7.51 16.13 -2.68
N GLN A 271 -6.56 15.20 -2.82
CA GLN A 271 -5.16 15.45 -2.46
C GLN A 271 -4.53 16.56 -3.32
N ALA A 272 -4.75 16.56 -4.63
CA ALA A 272 -4.26 17.62 -5.52
C ALA A 272 -4.85 18.99 -5.15
N LYS A 273 -6.15 19.06 -4.85
CA LYS A 273 -6.81 20.29 -4.36
C LYS A 273 -6.22 20.76 -3.03
N ALA A 274 -5.90 19.86 -2.12
CA ALA A 274 -5.25 20.20 -0.86
C ALA A 274 -3.84 20.78 -1.09
N GLY A 275 -3.05 20.18 -2.01
CA GLY A 275 -1.75 20.73 -2.42
C GLY A 275 -1.86 22.13 -3.03
N LEU A 276 -2.81 22.35 -3.93
CA LEU A 276 -3.07 23.68 -4.49
C LEU A 276 -3.47 24.72 -3.44
N ARG A 277 -4.18 24.32 -2.38
CA ARG A 277 -4.53 25.22 -1.27
C ARG A 277 -3.28 25.62 -0.46
N ARG A 278 -2.39 24.67 -0.15
CA ARG A 278 -1.13 24.97 0.55
C ARG A 278 -0.25 25.95 -0.23
N LEU A 279 -0.17 25.80 -1.55
CA LEU A 279 0.60 26.68 -2.42
C LEU A 279 -0.07 28.06 -2.67
N LYS A 280 -1.30 28.29 -2.26
CA LYS A 280 -1.92 29.63 -2.36
C LYS A 280 -1.59 30.50 -1.15
N ASN A 281 -1.30 29.86 -0.02
CA ASN A 281 -0.74 30.50 1.15
C ASN A 281 0.76 30.75 0.94
#